data_AF-A0A8C8G379-F1
#
_entry.id   AF-A0A8C8G379-F1
#
_cell.length_a   1.000
_cell.length_b   1.000
_cell.length_c   1.000
_cell.angle_alpha   90.00
_cell.angle_beta   90.00
_cell.angle_gamma   90.00
#
_symmetry.space_group_name_H-M   'P 1'
#
loop_
_entity.id
_entity.type
_entity.pdbx_description
1 polymer ?
#
loop_
_entity_poly.entity_id
_entity_poly.type
_entity_poly.pdbx_seq_one_letter_code
_entity_poly.pdbx_strand_id
1 'polypeptide(L)'
;MSLSSAGDICRVCRSEGTQDKPLYHPCVCTGSIKFIHQECLVQWLKHSRKEYCELCKHRFAFTPIYSPDMPSRLPVQDIFAGLVTSVGTAIRYWFHYTLVAFAWLGVVPLTACKYKCLKTQSSGDIWTACLTKCSFEVSISAVLLLSLCR
;
A
#
# COMPACT_ATOMS: atom_id res chain seq x y z
N MET A 1 41.14 -3.38 -43.63
CA MET A 1 40.66 -3.32 -42.23
C MET A 1 39.20 -2.87 -42.21
N SER A 2 38.41 -3.57 -41.40
CA SER A 2 37.11 -3.17 -40.79
C SER A 2 35.95 -2.74 -41.69
N LEU A 3 35.27 -3.72 -42.29
CA LEU A 3 33.81 -3.68 -42.43
C LEU A 3 33.21 -3.83 -41.02
N SER A 4 33.16 -2.73 -40.27
CA SER A 4 32.21 -2.67 -39.18
C SER A 4 30.84 -2.56 -39.86
N SER A 5 30.01 -3.59 -39.74
CA SER A 5 28.58 -3.32 -39.65
C SER A 5 28.48 -2.26 -38.57
N ALA A 6 28.19 -1.01 -38.94
CA ALA A 6 28.01 0.08 -38.01
C ALA A 6 26.75 -0.25 -37.21
N GLY A 7 26.90 -1.18 -36.26
CA GLY A 7 25.85 -1.69 -35.43
C GLY A 7 25.30 -0.52 -34.65
N ASP A 8 23.99 -0.44 -34.62
CA ASP A 8 23.32 0.51 -33.76
C ASP A 8 23.88 0.34 -32.34
N ILE A 9 24.35 1.42 -31.73
CA ILE A 9 24.95 1.45 -30.40
C ILE A 9 24.14 2.36 -29.50
N CYS A 10 24.02 2.00 -28.22
CA CYS A 10 23.31 2.80 -27.24
C CYS A 10 23.96 4.18 -27.05
N ARG A 11 23.19 5.28 -27.16
CA ARG A 11 23.70 6.64 -26.93
C ARG A 11 24.21 6.93 -25.50
N VAL A 12 23.79 6.14 -24.51
CA VAL A 12 24.15 6.34 -23.09
C VAL A 12 25.36 5.51 -22.72
N CYS A 13 25.29 4.19 -22.88
CA CYS A 13 26.35 3.27 -22.44
C CYS A 13 27.38 2.92 -23.53
N ARG A 14 27.14 3.33 -24.79
CA ARG A 14 28.01 3.08 -25.94
C ARG A 14 28.28 1.59 -26.23
N SER A 15 27.35 0.73 -25.82
CA SER A 15 27.39 -0.72 -26.08
C SER A 15 26.39 -1.09 -27.18
N GLU A 16 26.67 -2.17 -27.90
CA GLU A 16 25.75 -2.79 -28.86
C GLU A 16 24.55 -3.43 -28.15
N GLY A 17 23.44 -3.56 -28.87
CA GLY A 17 22.26 -4.27 -28.37
C GLY A 17 22.45 -5.78 -28.43
N THR A 18 22.21 -6.45 -27.32
CA THR A 18 22.23 -7.93 -27.25
C THR A 18 20.80 -8.49 -27.29
N GLN A 19 20.65 -9.81 -27.45
CA GLN A 19 19.33 -10.45 -27.40
C GLN A 19 18.62 -10.22 -26.07
N ASP A 20 19.36 -10.20 -24.96
CA ASP A 20 18.84 -9.91 -23.62
C ASP A 20 18.59 -8.41 -23.39
N LYS A 21 19.35 -7.53 -24.06
CA LYS A 21 19.28 -6.08 -23.93
C LYS A 21 19.17 -5.42 -25.31
N PRO A 22 18.01 -5.53 -25.98
CA PRO A 22 17.83 -4.95 -27.31
C PRO A 22 17.82 -3.42 -27.24
N LEU A 23 18.20 -2.80 -28.36
CA LEU A 23 18.15 -1.35 -28.56
C LEU A 23 16.77 -0.93 -29.07
N TYR A 24 16.24 0.16 -28.52
CA TYR A 24 14.96 0.74 -28.91
C TYR A 24 15.14 2.14 -29.50
N HIS A 25 14.15 2.59 -30.27
CA HIS A 25 14.12 3.92 -30.90
C HIS A 25 12.95 4.79 -30.36
N PRO A 26 13.04 5.31 -29.12
CA PRO A 26 11.89 5.95 -28.46
C PRO A 26 11.63 7.40 -28.95
N CYS A 27 12.38 7.90 -29.92
CA CYS A 27 12.24 9.26 -30.44
C CYS A 27 12.52 9.33 -31.95
N VAL A 28 12.10 10.43 -32.57
CA VAL A 28 12.25 10.70 -34.01
C VAL A 28 13.63 11.22 -34.43
N CYS A 29 14.64 11.11 -33.56
CA CYS A 29 15.99 11.55 -33.92
C CYS A 29 16.58 10.68 -35.04
N THR A 30 17.50 11.25 -35.81
CA THR A 30 18.22 10.55 -36.90
C THR A 30 19.64 10.17 -36.48
N GLY A 31 20.19 9.14 -37.13
CA GLY A 31 21.53 8.61 -36.82
C GLY A 31 21.58 7.74 -35.56
N SER A 32 22.78 7.60 -34.99
CA SER A 32 23.05 6.73 -33.83
C SER A 32 22.40 7.21 -32.53
N ILE A 33 22.03 8.49 -32.43
CA ILE A 33 21.47 9.08 -31.21
C ILE A 33 20.05 8.63 -30.90
N LYS A 34 19.37 7.97 -31.85
CA LYS A 34 18.01 7.45 -31.67
C LYS A 34 17.99 6.15 -30.88
N PHE A 35 19.09 5.40 -30.84
CA PHE A 35 19.16 4.07 -30.23
C PHE A 35 19.55 4.12 -28.75
N ILE A 36 18.77 3.43 -27.91
CA ILE A 36 18.99 3.38 -26.46
C ILE A 36 18.42 2.07 -25.88
N HIS A 37 19.10 1.51 -24.88
CA HIS A 37 18.55 0.38 -24.11
C HIS A 37 17.38 0.83 -23.23
N GLN A 38 16.45 -0.09 -22.96
CA GLN A 38 15.31 0.17 -22.07
C GLN A 38 15.78 0.62 -20.66
N GLU A 39 16.75 -0.09 -20.07
CA GLU A 39 17.30 0.27 -18.75
C GLU A 39 17.97 1.66 -18.77
N CYS A 40 18.79 1.93 -19.80
CA CYS A 40 19.48 3.22 -19.93
C CYS A 40 18.49 4.38 -20.09
N LEU A 41 17.40 4.18 -20.84
CA LEU A 41 16.36 5.18 -20.99
C LEU A 41 15.66 5.46 -19.65
N VAL A 42 15.23 4.42 -18.93
CA VAL A 42 14.55 4.57 -17.63
C VAL A 42 15.45 5.30 -16.63
N GLN A 43 16.73 4.92 -16.54
CA GLN A 43 17.69 5.59 -15.67
C GLN A 43 17.90 7.06 -16.07
N TRP A 44 18.00 7.34 -17.38
CA TRP A 44 18.14 8.69 -17.89
C TRP A 44 16.94 9.59 -17.57
N LEU A 45 15.71 9.10 -17.73
CA LEU A 45 14.49 9.85 -17.39
C LEU A 45 14.39 10.11 -15.88
N LYS A 46 14.76 9.11 -15.06
CA LYS A 46 14.80 9.26 -13.61
C LYS A 46 15.77 10.35 -13.17
N HIS A 47 16.95 10.41 -13.79
CA HIS A 47 17.98 11.41 -13.48
C HIS A 47 17.63 12.80 -14.03
N SER A 48 17.20 12.89 -15.28
CA SER A 48 16.92 14.18 -15.96
C SER A 48 15.59 14.81 -15.57
N ARG A 49 14.66 14.05 -14.95
CA ARG A 49 13.30 14.49 -14.56
C ARG A 49 12.49 15.02 -15.76
N LYS A 50 12.80 14.57 -16.97
CA LYS A 50 12.11 14.95 -18.22
C LYS A 50 11.42 13.72 -18.82
N GLU A 51 10.24 13.93 -19.39
CA GLU A 51 9.44 12.89 -20.08
C GLU A 51 9.51 13.01 -21.62
N TYR A 52 10.43 13.82 -22.13
CA TYR A 52 10.59 14.11 -23.56
C TYR A 52 12.05 14.05 -23.97
N CYS A 53 12.29 13.75 -25.25
CA CYS A 53 13.62 13.79 -25.83
C CYS A 53 14.18 15.21 -25.77
N GLU A 54 15.39 15.39 -25.26
CA GLU A 54 16.00 16.71 -25.11
C GLU A 54 16.34 17.39 -26.44
N LEU A 55 16.51 16.60 -27.52
CA LEU A 55 16.90 17.06 -28.85
C LEU A 55 15.69 17.40 -29.71
N CYS A 56 14.86 16.40 -30.01
CA CYS A 56 13.70 16.57 -30.90
C CYS A 56 12.40 16.95 -30.17
N LYS A 57 12.42 17.04 -28.84
CA LYS A 57 11.26 17.37 -27.98
C LYS A 57 10.07 16.40 -28.09
N HIS A 58 10.23 15.27 -28.77
CA HIS A 58 9.21 14.23 -28.84
C HIS A 58 8.98 13.60 -27.45
N ARG A 59 7.72 13.42 -27.05
CA ARG A 59 7.34 12.80 -25.78
C ARG A 59 7.52 11.28 -25.88
N PHE A 60 8.13 10.67 -24.87
CA PHE A 60 8.29 9.22 -24.86
C PHE A 60 6.94 8.53 -24.60
N ALA A 61 6.56 7.57 -25.44
CA ALA A 61 5.35 6.78 -25.27
C ALA A 61 5.72 5.42 -24.65
N PHE A 62 5.22 5.14 -23.44
CA PHE A 62 5.40 3.86 -22.77
C PHE A 62 4.06 3.13 -22.74
N THR A 63 3.93 2.05 -23.50
CA THR A 63 2.81 1.12 -23.39
C THR A 63 3.18 0.01 -22.40
N PRO A 64 2.37 -0.26 -21.36
CA PRO A 64 2.63 -1.40 -20.50
C PRO A 64 2.58 -2.69 -21.32
N ILE A 65 3.63 -3.51 -21.24
CA ILE A 65 3.67 -4.84 -21.82
C ILE A 65 3.06 -5.79 -20.78
N TYR A 66 1.83 -6.24 -21.02
CA TYR A 66 1.22 -7.33 -20.25
C TYR A 66 1.82 -8.66 -20.71
N SER A 67 2.03 -9.61 -19.78
CA SER A 67 2.46 -10.97 -20.14
C SER A 67 1.55 -11.53 -21.26
N PRO A 68 2.09 -12.21 -22.29
CA PRO A 68 1.28 -12.76 -23.37
C PRO A 68 0.21 -13.75 -22.86
N ASP A 69 0.44 -14.37 -21.70
CA ASP A 69 -0.49 -15.30 -21.04
C ASP A 69 -1.37 -14.60 -19.99
N MET A 70 -1.87 -13.40 -20.27
CA MET A 70 -2.87 -12.78 -19.39
C MET A 70 -4.29 -13.21 -19.79
N PRO A 71 -5.02 -13.98 -18.95
CA PRO A 71 -6.38 -14.40 -19.26
C PRO A 71 -7.30 -13.19 -19.34
N SER A 72 -8.18 -13.16 -20.35
CA SER A 72 -9.06 -12.02 -20.66
C SER A 72 -10.16 -11.75 -19.61
N ARG A 73 -10.24 -12.58 -18.57
CA ARG A 73 -11.20 -12.51 -17.47
C ARG A 73 -10.46 -12.93 -16.19
N LEU A 74 -10.46 -12.06 -15.18
CA LEU A 74 -10.00 -12.45 -13.85
C LEU A 74 -11.00 -13.49 -13.29
N PRO A 75 -10.58 -14.70 -12.90
CA PRO A 75 -11.50 -15.73 -12.44
C PRO A 75 -12.30 -15.22 -11.26
N VAL A 76 -13.63 -15.32 -11.33
CA VAL A 76 -14.51 -14.91 -10.23
C VAL A 76 -14.15 -15.63 -8.92
N GLN A 77 -13.59 -16.84 -9.02
CA GLN A 77 -13.14 -17.65 -7.90
C GLN A 77 -12.05 -16.96 -7.07
N ASP A 78 -11.09 -16.29 -7.71
CA ASP A 78 -10.01 -15.58 -7.01
C ASP A 78 -10.54 -14.32 -6.30
N ILE A 79 -11.49 -13.63 -6.93
CA ILE A 79 -12.18 -12.48 -6.34
C ILE A 79 -12.98 -12.93 -5.11
N PHE A 80 -13.76 -14.01 -5.23
CA PHE A 80 -14.54 -14.55 -4.11
C PHE A 80 -13.65 -15.08 -3.00
N ALA A 81 -12.56 -15.78 -3.31
CA ALA A 81 -11.59 -16.23 -2.31
C ALA A 81 -10.95 -15.06 -1.55
N GLY A 82 -10.58 -13.98 -2.25
CA GLY A 82 -10.09 -12.74 -1.64
C GLY A 82 -11.12 -12.09 -0.73
N LEU A 83 -12.39 -12.03 -1.17
CA LEU A 83 -13.47 -11.47 -0.35
C LEU A 83 -13.74 -12.32 0.89
N VAL A 84 -13.82 -13.65 0.76
CA VAL A 84 -14.08 -14.57 1.88
C VAL A 84 -12.97 -14.49 2.93
N THR A 85 -11.71 -14.43 2.52
CA THR A 85 -10.59 -14.29 3.46
C THR A 85 -10.58 -12.94 4.16
N SER A 86 -10.87 -11.85 3.44
CA SER A 86 -11.03 -10.51 4.03
C SER A 86 -12.18 -10.44 5.03
N VAL A 87 -13.35 -10.98 4.68
CA VAL A 87 -14.52 -11.02 5.56
C VAL A 87 -14.25 -11.90 6.79
N GLY A 88 -13.65 -13.08 6.61
CA GLY A 88 -13.32 -13.97 7.72
C GLY A 88 -12.37 -13.34 8.74
N THR A 89 -11.34 -12.63 8.27
CA THR A 89 -10.42 -11.89 9.16
C THR A 89 -11.12 -10.75 9.87
N ALA A 90 -11.91 -9.94 9.18
CA ALA A 90 -12.68 -8.86 9.79
C ALA A 90 -13.62 -9.37 10.89
N ILE A 91 -14.33 -10.47 10.62
CA ILE A 91 -15.23 -11.13 11.59
C ILE A 91 -14.44 -11.58 12.82
N ARG A 92 -13.29 -12.25 12.63
CA ARG A 92 -12.44 -12.71 13.74
C ARG A 92 -11.96 -11.54 14.61
N TYR A 93 -11.51 -10.46 14.00
CA TYR A 93 -11.09 -9.26 14.74
C TYR A 93 -12.26 -8.67 15.52
N TRP A 94 -13.43 -8.53 14.89
CA TRP A 94 -14.62 -8.01 15.55
C TRP A 94 -15.02 -8.85 16.77
N PHE A 95 -15.03 -10.18 16.66
CA PHE A 95 -15.28 -11.06 17.81
C PHE A 95 -14.25 -10.91 18.92
N HIS A 96 -12.97 -10.77 18.58
CA HIS A 96 -11.93 -10.56 19.59
C HIS A 96 -12.10 -9.22 20.30
N TYR A 97 -12.30 -8.13 19.56
CA TYR A 97 -12.49 -6.79 20.13
C TYR A 97 -13.74 -6.69 21.00
N THR A 98 -14.86 -7.29 20.55
CA THR A 98 -16.10 -7.30 21.34
C THR A 98 -15.92 -8.06 22.65
N LEU A 99 -15.33 -9.25 22.63
CA LEU A 99 -15.06 -10.04 23.85
C LEU A 99 -14.17 -9.25 24.82
N VAL A 100 -13.08 -8.65 24.33
CA VAL A 100 -12.19 -7.84 25.16
C VAL A 100 -12.92 -6.65 25.75
N ALA A 101 -13.70 -5.90 24.96
CA ALA A 101 -14.47 -4.76 25.46
C ALA A 101 -15.47 -5.18 26.54
N PHE A 102 -16.21 -6.27 26.35
CA PHE A 102 -17.12 -6.80 27.37
C PHE A 102 -16.40 -7.26 28.63
N ALA A 103 -15.24 -7.91 28.49
CA ALA A 103 -14.43 -8.30 29.64
C ALA A 103 -13.95 -7.07 30.42
N TRP A 104 -13.49 -6.01 29.75
CA TRP A 104 -13.08 -4.77 30.44
C TRP A 104 -14.29 -4.05 31.08
N LEU A 105 -15.40 -3.91 30.37
CA LEU A 105 -16.62 -3.26 30.90
C LEU A 105 -17.34 -4.08 31.97
N GLY A 106 -17.14 -5.40 32.05
CA GLY A 106 -17.70 -6.24 33.12
C GLY A 106 -16.74 -6.37 34.30
N VAL A 107 -15.49 -6.74 34.03
CA VAL A 107 -14.49 -7.03 35.07
C VAL A 107 -14.06 -5.75 35.78
N VAL A 108 -13.86 -4.62 35.10
CA VAL A 108 -13.43 -3.38 35.76
C VAL A 108 -14.48 -2.85 36.74
N PRO A 109 -15.78 -2.77 36.39
CA PRO A 109 -16.81 -2.40 37.37
C PRO A 109 -16.94 -3.41 38.51
N LEU A 110 -16.91 -4.72 38.23
CA LEU A 110 -17.03 -5.75 39.27
C LEU A 110 -15.84 -5.74 40.23
N THR A 111 -14.62 -5.58 39.71
CA THR A 111 -13.42 -5.46 40.54
C THR A 111 -13.43 -4.14 41.31
N ALA A 112 -13.74 -3.00 40.69
CA ALA A 112 -13.84 -1.72 41.38
C ALA A 112 -14.90 -1.73 42.50
N CYS A 113 -16.07 -2.32 42.27
CA CYS A 113 -17.10 -2.52 43.28
C CYS A 113 -16.64 -3.45 44.39
N LYS A 114 -15.95 -4.56 44.08
CA LYS A 114 -15.44 -5.52 45.07
C LYS A 114 -14.30 -4.95 45.90
N TYR A 115 -13.35 -4.23 45.30
CA TYR A 115 -12.25 -3.54 45.99
C TYR A 115 -12.75 -2.35 46.84
N LYS A 116 -13.77 -1.61 46.39
CA LYS A 116 -14.41 -0.56 47.20
C LYS A 116 -15.23 -1.15 48.35
N CYS A 117 -15.97 -2.23 48.12
CA CYS A 117 -16.73 -2.91 49.17
C CYS A 117 -15.81 -3.53 50.24
N LEU A 118 -14.60 -3.95 49.87
CA LEU A 118 -13.59 -4.43 50.83
C LEU A 118 -12.99 -3.31 51.69
N LYS A 119 -12.98 -2.06 51.20
CA LYS A 119 -12.45 -0.89 51.95
C LYS A 119 -13.53 -0.04 52.65
N THR A 120 -14.79 -0.12 52.25
CA THR A 120 -15.90 0.69 52.80
C THR A 120 -16.78 -0.17 53.71
N GLN A 121 -16.31 -0.37 54.94
CA GLN A 121 -17.19 -0.58 56.10
C GLN A 121 -17.60 0.77 56.73
N SER A 122 -17.23 1.91 56.14
CA SER A 122 -17.65 3.22 56.64
C SER A 122 -18.00 4.17 55.51
N SER A 123 -19.15 4.82 55.71
CA SER A 123 -19.65 6.03 55.05
C SER A 123 -20.20 5.86 53.63
N GLY A 124 -21.54 5.86 53.57
CA GLY A 124 -22.32 6.02 52.35
C GLY A 124 -22.07 7.38 51.72
N ASP A 125 -22.14 7.41 50.39
CA ASP A 125 -22.34 8.55 49.46
C ASP A 125 -21.56 8.28 48.16
N ILE A 126 -21.95 7.24 47.40
CA ILE A 126 -21.20 6.81 46.19
C ILE A 126 -22.09 6.60 44.96
N TRP A 127 -23.42 6.58 45.09
CA TRP A 127 -24.31 6.37 43.93
C TRP A 127 -24.23 7.49 42.89
N THR A 128 -23.97 8.74 43.28
CA THR A 128 -23.93 9.90 42.37
C THR A 128 -22.57 10.16 41.71
N ALA A 129 -21.45 9.74 42.31
CA ALA A 129 -20.12 9.96 41.75
C ALA A 129 -19.67 8.87 40.75
N CYS A 130 -20.28 7.68 40.81
CA CYS A 130 -19.86 6.52 40.01
C CYS A 130 -20.41 6.55 38.58
N LEU A 131 -21.64 7.05 38.39
CA LEU A 131 -22.27 7.20 37.07
C LEU A 131 -21.54 8.22 36.17
N THR A 132 -21.04 9.32 36.74
CA THR A 132 -20.41 10.40 35.95
C THR A 132 -19.01 10.05 35.46
N LYS A 133 -18.25 9.22 36.17
CA LYS A 133 -16.90 8.79 35.72
C LYS A 133 -16.93 7.61 34.73
N CYS A 134 -17.90 6.71 34.81
CA CYS A 134 -18.04 5.63 33.82
C CYS A 134 -18.51 6.13 32.45
N SER A 135 -19.29 7.23 32.40
CA SER A 135 -19.78 7.78 31.13
C SER A 135 -18.70 8.50 30.30
N PHE A 136 -17.66 9.06 30.95
CA PHE A 136 -16.61 9.85 30.27
C PHE A 136 -15.55 8.97 29.59
N GLU A 137 -15.19 7.81 30.15
CA GLU A 137 -14.22 6.88 29.55
C GLU A 137 -14.76 6.10 28.35
N VAL A 138 -16.05 5.72 28.38
CA VAL A 138 -16.69 5.02 27.25
C VAL A 138 -16.79 5.93 26.01
N SER A 139 -16.98 7.24 26.23
CA SER A 139 -17.04 8.24 25.16
C SER A 139 -15.68 8.43 24.45
N ILE A 140 -14.57 8.39 25.19
CA ILE A 140 -13.22 8.58 24.63
C ILE A 140 -12.79 7.37 23.78
N SER A 141 -13.08 6.14 24.22
CA SER A 141 -12.82 4.93 23.40
C SER A 141 -13.67 4.86 22.14
N ALA A 142 -14.95 5.27 22.20
CA ALA A 142 -15.82 5.30 21.01
C ALA A 142 -15.33 6.31 19.96
N VAL A 143 -14.85 7.49 20.39
CA VAL A 143 -14.28 8.52 19.49
C VAL A 143 -12.92 8.08 18.93
N LEU A 144 -12.07 7.42 19.72
CA LEU A 144 -10.79 6.86 19.25
C LEU A 144 -10.98 5.70 18.26
N LEU A 145 -11.95 4.81 18.48
CA LEU A 145 -12.28 3.73 17.55
C LEU A 145 -12.88 4.26 16.25
N LEU A 146 -13.71 5.31 16.27
CA LEU A 146 -14.20 5.99 15.07
C LEU A 146 -13.08 6.72 14.31
N SER A 147 -12.06 7.20 15.01
CA SER A 147 -10.89 7.90 14.41
C SER A 147 -9.87 6.93 13.79
N LEU A 148 -9.81 5.68 14.26
CA LEU A 148 -8.96 4.62 13.71
C LEU A 148 -9.63 3.84 12.56
N CYS A 149 -10.94 4.02 12.38
CA CYS A 149 -11.73 3.41 11.31
C CYS A 149 -11.92 4.35 10.09
N ARG A 150 -11.20 5.48 10.06
CA ARG A 150 -11.12 6.40 8.92
C ARG A 150 -9.69 6.51 8.44
#